data_AF-A0A2T3GCQ9-F1
#
_entry.id   AF-A0A2T3GCQ9-F1
#
_cell.length_a   1.000
_cell.length_b   1.000
_cell.length_c   1.000
_cell.angle_alpha   90.00
_cell.angle_beta   90.00
_cell.angle_gamma   90.00
#
_symmetry.space_group_name_H-M   'P 1'
#
loop_
_entity.id
_entity.type
_entity.pdbx_description
1 polymer ?
#
loop_
_entity_poly.entity_id
_entity_poly.type
_entity_poly.pdbx_seq_one_letter_code
_entity_poly.pdbx_strand_id
1 'polypeptide(L)' 'MDRKRAVEEAIHSGEMEGAYVSDEFRNDANEFAQGGMSIEQLMQRAWRRNNHRAGMDAHAGESHAV' A
#
# COMPACT_ATOMS: atom_id res chain seq x y z
N MET A 1 11.99 -12.01 16.17
CA MET A 1 10.62 -11.64 15.77
C MET A 1 10.37 -12.20 14.38
N ASP A 2 9.26 -12.88 14.19
CA ASP A 2 8.85 -13.38 12.88
C ASP A 2 8.37 -12.20 12.03
N ARG A 3 9.06 -11.91 10.90
CA ARG A 3 8.79 -10.73 10.08
C ARG A 3 7.40 -10.80 9.46
N LYS A 4 6.92 -12.00 9.12
CA LYS A 4 5.57 -12.21 8.60
C LYS A 4 4.52 -11.86 9.65
N ARG A 5 4.69 -12.35 10.88
CA ARG A 5 3.80 -11.99 11.99
C ARG A 5 3.78 -10.48 12.25
N ALA A 6 4.93 -9.82 12.24
CA ALA A 6 5.00 -8.37 12.45
C ALA A 6 4.27 -7.58 11.35
N VAL A 7 4.33 -8.03 10.09
CA VAL A 7 3.59 -7.43 8.97
C VAL A 7 2.08 -7.66 9.11
N GLU A 8 1.67 -8.88 9.46
CA GLU A 8 0.25 -9.21 9.67
C GLU A 8 -0.34 -8.41 10.84
N GLU A 9 0.37 -8.28 11.95
CA GLU A 9 -0.02 -7.45 13.11
C GLU A 9 -0.14 -5.97 12.72
N ALA A 10 0.80 -5.44 11.94
CA ALA A 10 0.75 -4.04 11.49
C ALA A 10 -0.44 -3.76 10.56
N ILE A 11 -0.70 -4.66 9.59
CA ILE A 11 -1.86 -4.54 8.69
C ILE A 11 -3.15 -4.62 9.50
N HIS A 12 -3.26 -5.61 10.38
CA HIS A 12 -4.45 -5.80 11.20
C HIS A 12 -4.71 -4.59 12.11
N SER A 13 -3.66 -4.05 12.74
CA SER A 13 -3.77 -2.82 13.55
C SER A 13 -4.31 -1.65 12.74
N GLY A 14 -3.78 -1.43 11.53
CA GLY A 14 -4.29 -0.39 10.64
C GLY A 14 -5.76 -0.59 10.25
N GLU A 15 -6.16 -1.82 9.95
CA GLU A 15 -7.56 -2.14 9.61
C GLU A 15 -8.51 -1.96 10.79
N MET A 16 -8.07 -2.28 12.02
CA MET A 16 -8.84 -1.98 13.24
C MET A 16 -9.05 -0.48 13.45
N GLU A 17 -8.11 0.36 12.98
CA GLU A 17 -8.21 1.82 12.98
C GLU A 17 -9.00 2.38 11.78
N GLY A 18 -9.53 1.50 10.90
CA GLY A 18 -10.30 1.88 9.73
C GLY A 18 -9.47 2.20 8.48
N ALA A 19 -8.17 1.92 8.49
CA ALA A 19 -7.35 2.05 7.29
C ALA A 19 -7.68 0.95 6.27
N TYR A 20 -7.69 1.31 4.99
CA TYR A 20 -7.75 0.34 3.91
C TYR A 20 -6.34 -0.03 3.43
N VAL A 21 -6.04 -1.33 3.41
CA VAL A 21 -4.78 -1.86 2.88
C VAL A 21 -5.06 -2.63 1.59
N SER A 22 -4.65 -2.04 0.46
CA SER A 22 -4.86 -2.63 -0.87
C SER A 22 -4.16 -3.99 -1.05
N ASP A 23 -4.74 -4.87 -1.86
CA ASP A 23 -4.16 -6.17 -2.21
C ASP A 23 -2.74 -6.06 -2.78
N GLU A 24 -2.46 -5.05 -3.60
CA GLU A 24 -1.12 -4.86 -4.16
C GLU A 24 -0.11 -4.46 -3.06
N PHE A 25 -0.55 -3.84 -1.97
CA PHE A 25 0.33 -3.52 -0.83
C PHE A 25 0.55 -4.77 0.03
N ARG A 26 -0.50 -5.58 0.22
CA ARG A 26 -0.40 -6.88 0.91
C ARG A 26 0.61 -7.79 0.22
N ASN A 27 0.62 -7.82 -1.12
CA ASN A 27 1.60 -8.60 -1.88
C ASN A 27 3.03 -8.10 -1.69
N ASP A 28 3.27 -6.79 -1.83
CA ASP A 28 4.60 -6.21 -1.59
C ASP A 28 5.08 -6.44 -0.14
N ALA A 29 4.18 -6.32 0.84
CA ALA A 29 4.49 -6.54 2.25
C ALA A 29 4.82 -8.01 2.56
N ASN A 30 4.16 -8.96 1.88
CA ASN A 30 4.48 -10.39 1.97
C ASN A 30 5.85 -10.70 1.34
N GLU A 31 6.19 -10.09 0.20
CA GLU A 31 7.50 -10.23 -0.42
C GLU A 31 8.63 -9.67 0.49
N PHE A 32 8.38 -8.54 1.15
CA PHE A 32 9.26 -8.00 2.20
C PHE A 32 9.40 -8.96 3.40
N ALA A 33 8.29 -9.54 3.85
CA ALA A 33 8.27 -10.49 4.96
C ALA A 33 9.11 -11.74 4.69
N GLN A 34 9.10 -12.22 3.44
CA GLN A 34 9.88 -13.36 2.97
C GLN A 34 11.35 -13.03 2.69
N GLY A 35 11.73 -11.75 2.76
CA GLY A 35 13.09 -11.28 2.48
C GLY A 35 13.42 -11.12 1.00
N GLY A 36 12.43 -11.22 0.11
CA GLY A 36 12.59 -10.95 -1.33
C GLY A 36 12.68 -9.46 -1.67
N MET A 37 12.31 -8.60 -0.73
CA MET A 37 12.28 -7.14 -0.90
C MET A 37 12.82 -6.43 0.36
N SER A 38 13.52 -5.31 0.18
CA SER A 38 13.91 -4.41 1.27
C SER A 38 12.76 -3.49 1.70
N ILE A 39 12.84 -2.93 2.91
CA ILE A 39 11.86 -1.93 3.38
C ILE A 39 11.84 -0.67 2.48
N GLU A 40 12.99 -0.28 1.94
CA GLU A 40 13.10 0.87 1.05
C GLU A 40 12.35 0.62 -0.27
N GLN A 41 12.49 -0.58 -0.84
CA GLN A 41 11.75 -0.97 -2.05
C GLN A 41 10.23 -1.01 -1.80
N LEU A 42 9.80 -1.52 -0.64
CA LEU A 42 8.39 -1.54 -0.24
C LEU A 42 7.81 -0.11 -0.19
N MET A 43 8.52 0.80 0.48
CA MET A 43 8.10 2.20 0.59
C MET A 43 8.10 2.92 -0.76
N GLN A 44 9.09 2.69 -1.61
CA GLN A 44 9.13 3.26 -2.97
C GLN A 44 7.95 2.78 -3.84
N ARG A 45 7.60 1.48 -3.80
CA ARG A 45 6.43 0.95 -4.52
C ARG A 45 5.13 1.55 -4.00
N ALA A 46 4.96 1.64 -2.68
CA ALA A 46 3.79 2.24 -2.06
C ALA A 46 3.63 3.73 -2.43
N TRP A 47 4.72 4.50 -2.33
CA TRP A 47 4.72 5.93 -2.66
C TRP A 47 4.39 6.19 -4.14
N ARG A 48 5.03 5.44 -5.05
CA ARG A 48 4.75 5.54 -6.49
C ARG A 48 3.28 5.26 -6.79
N ARG A 49 2.70 4.23 -6.17
CA ARG A 49 1.30 3.86 -6.35
C ARG A 49 0.36 4.94 -5.84
N ASN A 50 0.66 5.54 -4.70
CA ASN A 50 -0.15 6.60 -4.12
C ASN A 50 -0.12 7.87 -5.00
N ASN A 51 1.05 8.23 -5.54
CA ASN A 51 1.17 9.37 -6.46
C ASN A 51 0.46 9.13 -7.80
N HIS A 52 0.50 7.90 -8.32
CA HIS A 52 -0.24 7.56 -9.53
C HIS A 52 -1.75 7.60 -9.30
N ARG A 53 -2.23 7.18 -8.12
CA ARG A 53 -3.65 7.30 -7.75
C ARG A 53 -4.08 8.76 -7.57
N ALA A 54 -3.28 9.58 -6.90
CA ALA A 54 -3.55 11.01 -6.78
C ALA A 54 -3.67 11.71 -8.15
N GLY A 55 -2.86 11.29 -9.15
CA GLY A 55 -2.98 11.78 -10.53
C GLY A 55 -4.26 11.30 -11.25
N MET A 56 -4.73 10.09 -10.98
CA MET A 56 -5.99 9.57 -11.52
C MET A 56 -7.22 10.22 -10.88
N ASP A 57 -7.20 10.43 -9.56
CA ASP A 57 -8.28 11.11 -8.82
C ASP A 57 -8.40 12.58 -9.24
N ALA A 58 -7.28 13.26 -9.55
CA ALA A 58 -7.28 14.63 -10.06
C ALA A 58 -7.90 14.74 -11.47
N HIS A 59 -7.68 13.75 -12.35
CA HIS A 59 -8.27 13.74 -13.70
C HIS A 59 -9.72 13.23 -13.76
N ALA A 60 -10.20 12.53 -12.73
CA ALA A 60 -11.59 12.08 -12.65
C ALA A 60 -12.58 13.23 -12.32
N GLY A 61 -12.08 14.40 -11.89
CA GLY A 61 -12.89 15.59 -11.58
C GLY A 61 -13.24 16.47 -12.79
N GLU A 62 -12.65 16.24 -13.96
CA GLU A 62 -12.83 17.05 -15.17
C GLU A 62 -13.66 16.31 -16.23
N SER A 63 -14.86 15.86 -15.88
CA SER A 63 -15.83 15.32 -16.85
C SER A 63 -17.26 15.53 -16.39
N HIS A 64 -17.65 16.81 -16.27
CA HIS A 64 -19.04 17.25 -16.50
C HIS A 64 -19.10 18.79 -16.52
N ALA A 65 -19.12 19.36 -17.72
CA ALA A 65 -19.79 20.62 -18.01
C ALA A 65 -20.06 20.67 -19.52
N VAL A 66 -21.24 20.19 -19.93
CA VAL A 66 -21.91 20.59 -21.17
C VAL A 66 -23.06 21.49 -20.76
#